data_AF-A0A3A9KI61-F1
#
_entry.id   AF-A0A3A9KI61-F1
#
_cell.length_a   1.000
_cell.length_b   1.000
_cell.length_c   1.000
_cell.angle_alpha   90.00
_cell.angle_beta   90.00
_cell.angle_gamma   90.00
#
_symmetry.space_group_name_H-M   'P 1'
#
loop_
_entity.id
_entity.type
_entity.pdbx_description
1 polymer ?
#
loop_
_entity_poly.entity_id
_entity_poly.type
_entity_poly.pdbx_seq_one_letter_code
_entity_poly.pdbx_strand_id
1 'polypeptide(L)'
;MLNQMIYWSQCVRDFDKFIAEEKKRNEDYELELTHGWFYKTANELAQDTLTAMAPSSIRRYLKKLLEAGWVEERGNPKIKWDRTKQYRVNLVKIQQDLNRIGLYLEGYKTDIPVPAEELDLDYQPQSTVNEQADTNEQTSFFEEDQAPEA
;
A
#
# COMPACT_ATOMS: atom_id res chain seq x y z
N MET A 1 -10.97 6.76 5.62
CA MET A 1 -11.43 5.35 5.45
C MET A 1 -10.65 4.63 4.34
N LEU A 2 -10.62 5.12 3.09
CA LEU A 2 -9.87 4.46 2.01
C LEU A 2 -8.40 4.22 2.36
N ASN A 3 -7.70 5.22 2.91
CA ASN A 3 -6.32 5.10 3.41
C ASN A 3 -6.11 3.89 4.33
N GLN A 4 -7.05 3.68 5.27
CA GLN A 4 -7.00 2.57 6.20
C GLN A 4 -7.20 1.21 5.50
N MET A 5 -8.02 1.17 4.45
CA MET A 5 -8.21 -0.05 3.64
C MET A 5 -6.96 -0.38 2.84
N ILE A 6 -6.28 0.63 2.28
CA ILE A 6 -5.01 0.45 1.59
C ILE A 6 -3.97 -0.13 2.56
N TYR A 7 -3.87 0.42 3.77
CA TYR A 7 -2.98 -0.12 4.82
C TYR A 7 -3.25 -1.60 5.11
N TRP A 8 -4.51 -2.00 5.35
CA TRP A 8 -4.81 -3.42 5.60
C TRP A 8 -4.46 -4.33 4.43
N SER A 9 -4.64 -3.85 3.19
CA SER A 9 -4.25 -4.63 2.01
C SER A 9 -2.75 -4.94 1.98
N GLN A 10 -1.90 -4.06 2.54
CA GLN A 10 -0.46 -4.31 2.67
C GLN A 10 -0.19 -5.33 3.77
N CYS A 11 -0.83 -5.21 4.94
CA CYS A 11 -0.67 -6.19 6.01
C CYS A 11 -1.05 -7.60 5.55
N VAL A 12 -2.11 -7.74 4.76
CA VAL A 12 -2.53 -9.03 4.18
C VAL A 12 -1.45 -9.59 3.24
N ARG A 13 -0.88 -8.74 2.38
CA ARG A 13 0.21 -9.15 1.47
C ARG A 13 1.44 -9.62 2.22
N ASP A 14 1.80 -8.96 3.32
CA ASP A 14 2.94 -9.36 4.13
C ASP A 14 2.67 -10.66 4.90
N PHE A 15 1.42 -10.87 5.35
CA PHE A 15 1.01 -12.12 5.96
C PHE A 15 1.02 -13.30 4.97
N ASP A 16 0.60 -13.09 3.73
CA ASP A 16 0.68 -14.09 2.66
C ASP A 16 2.15 -14.50 2.39
N LYS A 17 3.10 -13.56 2.44
CA LYS A 17 4.54 -13.90 2.36
C LYS A 17 4.99 -14.74 3.54
N PHE A 18 4.56 -14.39 4.75
CA PHE A 18 4.85 -15.16 5.95
C PHE A 18 4.32 -16.61 5.86
N ILE A 19 3.08 -16.79 5.38
CA ILE A 19 2.51 -18.12 5.14
C ILE A 19 3.37 -18.91 4.14
N ALA A 20 3.81 -18.27 3.05
CA ALA A 20 4.66 -18.91 2.05
C ALA A 20 6.04 -19.35 2.62
N GLU A 21 6.62 -18.53 3.50
CA GLU A 21 7.87 -18.88 4.20
C GLU A 21 7.70 -20.05 5.17
N GLU A 22 6.62 -20.06 5.96
CA GLU A 22 6.35 -21.13 6.92
C GLU A 22 6.02 -22.45 6.21
N LYS A 23 5.29 -22.40 5.10
CA LYS A 23 5.03 -23.58 4.25
C LYS A 23 6.32 -24.17 3.66
N LYS A 24 7.34 -23.34 3.41
CA LYS A 24 8.66 -23.82 2.98
C LYS A 24 9.43 -24.50 4.11
N ARG A 25 9.18 -24.13 5.37
CA ARG A 25 9.82 -24.71 6.56
C ARG A 25 9.14 -25.98 7.03
N ASN A 26 7.83 -26.08 6.83
CA ASN A 26 7.02 -27.24 7.19
C ASN A 26 5.94 -27.47 6.12
N GLU A 27 6.09 -28.53 5.32
CA GLU A 27 5.17 -28.84 4.23
C GLU A 27 3.75 -29.20 4.71
N ASP A 28 3.61 -29.67 5.95
CA ASP A 28 2.31 -30.01 6.57
C ASP A 28 1.54 -28.78 7.07
N TYR A 29 2.04 -27.56 6.83
CA TYR A 29 1.37 -26.34 7.27
C TYR A 29 0.23 -25.93 6.31
N GLU A 30 -1.01 -26.27 6.67
CA GLU A 30 -2.23 -26.04 5.88
C GLU A 30 -2.83 -24.62 6.01
N LEU A 31 -2.02 -23.56 5.95
CA LEU A 31 -2.56 -22.21 5.80
C LEU A 31 -2.72 -21.83 4.32
N GLU A 32 -3.92 -21.40 3.97
CA GLU A 32 -4.23 -20.87 2.65
C GLU A 32 -3.87 -19.38 2.54
N LEU A 33 -3.38 -18.99 1.35
CA LEU A 33 -3.13 -17.60 1.01
C LEU A 33 -4.45 -16.85 0.88
N THR A 34 -4.48 -15.63 1.42
CA THR A 34 -5.66 -14.76 1.43
C THR A 34 -5.78 -13.94 0.14
N HIS A 35 -4.71 -13.82 -0.64
CA HIS A 35 -4.66 -13.16 -1.95
C HIS A 35 -5.16 -11.71 -1.91
N GLY A 36 -4.84 -11.01 -0.81
CA GLY A 36 -5.24 -9.61 -0.60
C GLY A 36 -6.68 -9.41 -0.14
N TRP A 37 -7.43 -10.47 0.12
CA TRP A 37 -8.75 -10.38 0.75
C TRP A 37 -8.62 -10.34 2.27
N PHE A 38 -9.28 -9.38 2.91
CA PHE A 38 -9.39 -9.34 4.37
C PHE A 38 -10.84 -9.35 4.83
N TYR A 39 -11.08 -9.97 5.97
CA TYR A 39 -12.37 -9.91 6.64
C TYR A 39 -12.40 -8.68 7.55
N LYS A 40 -13.52 -7.97 7.57
CA LYS A 40 -13.77 -6.94 8.59
C LYS A 40 -15.25 -6.65 8.73
N THR A 41 -15.72 -6.58 9.97
CA THR A 41 -17.08 -6.12 10.24
C THR A 41 -17.17 -4.60 10.15
N ALA A 42 -18.37 -4.07 9.90
CA ALA A 42 -18.59 -2.62 9.91
C ALA A 42 -18.26 -1.97 11.27
N ASN A 43 -18.32 -2.74 12.37
CA ASN A 43 -17.98 -2.25 13.70
C ASN A 43 -16.46 -2.14 13.88
N GLU A 44 -15.71 -3.17 13.48
CA GLU A 44 -14.24 -3.13 13.47
C GLU A 44 -13.72 -2.03 12.54
N LEU A 45 -14.35 -1.86 11.36
CA LEU A 45 -14.03 -0.77 10.45
C LEU A 45 -14.24 0.60 11.12
N ALA A 46 -15.31 0.77 11.90
CA ALA A 46 -15.59 2.01 12.61
C ALA A 46 -14.53 2.29 13.69
N GLN A 47 -14.18 1.25 14.46
CA GLN A 47 -13.20 1.35 15.54
C GLN A 47 -11.81 1.70 15.00
N ASP A 48 -11.35 0.99 13.97
CA ASP A 48 -9.99 1.12 13.48
C ASP A 48 -9.76 2.36 12.61
N THR A 49 -10.81 2.88 11.98
CA THR A 49 -10.67 4.13 11.21
C THR A 49 -10.51 5.35 12.11
N LEU A 50 -10.61 5.21 13.45
CA LEU A 50 -10.46 6.27 14.45
C LEU A 50 -11.28 7.54 14.15
N THR A 51 -12.35 7.39 13.36
CA THR A 51 -13.16 8.52 12.87
C THR A 51 -14.34 8.84 13.78
N ALA A 52 -14.49 8.12 14.91
CA ALA A 52 -15.65 8.20 15.82
C ALA A 52 -17.01 8.07 15.10
N MET A 53 -17.02 7.50 13.89
CA MET A 53 -18.22 7.39 13.08
C MET A 53 -19.06 6.20 13.52
N ALA A 54 -20.39 6.37 13.51
CA ALA A 54 -21.30 5.27 13.72
C ALA A 54 -21.10 4.17 12.64
N PRO A 55 -21.27 2.88 12.97
CA PRO A 55 -21.17 1.79 11.99
C PRO A 55 -22.11 1.93 10.78
N SER A 56 -23.22 2.67 10.91
CA SER A 56 -24.13 3.02 9.81
C SER A 56 -23.46 3.95 8.78
N SER A 57 -22.74 4.97 9.24
CA SER A 57 -21.99 5.90 8.39
C SER A 57 -20.87 5.18 7.64
N ILE A 58 -20.14 4.30 8.32
CA ILE A 58 -19.10 3.46 7.70
C ILE A 58 -19.66 2.62 6.56
N ARG A 59 -20.81 1.95 6.76
CA ARG A 59 -21.48 1.20 5.69
C ARG A 59 -21.84 2.08 4.49
N ARG A 60 -22.30 3.31 4.73
CA ARG A 60 -22.62 4.28 3.66
C ARG A 60 -21.36 4.67 2.88
N TYR A 61 -20.25 4.98 3.55
CA TYR A 61 -18.99 5.29 2.86
C TYR A 61 -18.46 4.07 2.11
N LEU A 62 -18.59 2.88 2.68
CA LEU A 62 -18.10 1.65 2.08
C LEU A 62 -18.84 1.37 0.79
N LYS A 63 -20.16 1.57 0.79
CA LYS A 63 -20.98 1.49 -0.41
C LYS A 63 -20.48 2.42 -1.52
N LYS A 64 -20.09 3.65 -1.19
CA LYS A 64 -19.51 4.59 -2.17
C LYS A 64 -18.18 4.08 -2.74
N LEU A 65 -17.33 3.47 -1.91
CA LEU A 65 -16.06 2.90 -2.37
C LEU A 65 -16.27 1.68 -3.28
N LEU A 66 -17.29 0.86 -2.99
CA LEU A 66 -17.70 -0.26 -3.83
C LEU A 66 -18.28 0.22 -5.17
N GLU A 67 -19.17 1.22 -5.14
CA GLU A 67 -19.77 1.82 -6.34
C GLU A 67 -18.71 2.50 -7.24
N ALA A 68 -17.66 3.08 -6.65
CA ALA A 68 -16.52 3.65 -7.39
C ALA A 68 -15.54 2.60 -7.95
N GLY A 69 -15.68 1.33 -7.57
CA GLY A 69 -14.78 0.25 -7.99
C GLY A 69 -13.39 0.28 -7.34
N TRP A 70 -13.19 1.09 -6.29
CA TRP A 70 -11.93 1.13 -5.53
C TRP A 70 -11.79 -0.04 -4.55
N VAL A 71 -12.92 -0.63 -4.18
CA VAL A 71 -12.99 -1.78 -3.29
C VAL A 71 -13.93 -2.81 -3.91
N GLU A 72 -13.58 -4.09 -3.76
CA GLU A 72 -14.42 -5.23 -4.10
C GLU A 72 -14.94 -5.87 -2.82
N GLU A 73 -16.15 -6.44 -2.87
CA GLU A 73 -16.77 -7.17 -1.78
C GLU A 73 -17.10 -8.60 -2.22
N ARG A 74 -16.86 -9.58 -1.34
CA ARG A 74 -17.34 -10.95 -1.49
C ARG A 74 -17.86 -11.52 -0.18
N GLY A 75 -18.73 -12.53 -0.27
CA GLY A 75 -19.10 -13.37 0.88
C GLY A 75 -18.00 -14.40 1.20
N ASN A 76 -18.13 -15.10 2.33
CA ASN A 76 -17.22 -16.17 2.69
C ASN A 76 -17.32 -17.33 1.66
N PRO A 77 -16.23 -17.65 0.91
CA PRO A 77 -16.26 -18.71 -0.10
C PRO A 77 -16.29 -20.12 0.52
N LYS A 78 -15.82 -20.28 1.76
CA LYS A 78 -15.73 -21.57 2.45
C LYS A 78 -17.01 -21.93 3.19
N ILE A 79 -17.60 -20.95 3.86
CA ILE A 79 -18.73 -21.16 4.77
C ILE A 79 -19.94 -20.37 4.28
N LYS A 80 -20.90 -21.04 3.63
CA LYS A 80 -22.09 -20.38 3.03
C LYS A 80 -23.02 -19.70 4.03
N TRP A 81 -23.06 -20.18 5.28
CA TRP A 81 -23.91 -19.60 6.33
C TRP A 81 -23.23 -18.41 7.04
N ASP A 82 -21.92 -18.27 6.89
CA ASP A 82 -21.18 -17.16 7.45
C ASP A 82 -21.43 -15.90 6.61
N ARG A 83 -22.06 -14.91 7.23
CA ARG A 83 -22.40 -13.63 6.61
C ARG A 83 -21.26 -12.61 6.68
N THR A 84 -20.08 -13.02 7.14
CA THR A 84 -18.89 -12.17 7.19
C THR A 84 -18.46 -11.79 5.78
N LYS A 85 -18.41 -10.49 5.52
CA LYS A 85 -17.99 -9.91 4.25
C LYS A 85 -16.48 -9.78 4.21
N GLN A 86 -15.91 -10.09 3.06
CA GLN A 86 -14.50 -9.88 2.77
C GLN A 86 -14.37 -8.76 1.76
N TYR A 87 -13.30 -7.98 1.91
CA TYR A 87 -13.02 -6.85 1.06
C TYR A 87 -11.63 -6.97 0.45
N ARG A 88 -11.48 -6.41 -0.75
CA ARG A 88 -10.20 -6.28 -1.43
C ARG A 88 -10.09 -4.89 -2.04
N VAL A 89 -8.92 -4.27 -1.93
CA VAL A 89 -8.67 -2.95 -2.50
C VAL A 89 -8.12 -3.10 -3.91
N ASN A 90 -8.70 -2.37 -4.86
CA ASN A 90 -8.20 -2.30 -6.22
C ASN A 90 -7.24 -1.10 -6.37
N LEU A 91 -5.96 -1.35 -6.06
CA LEU A 91 -4.93 -0.31 -6.09
C LEU A 91 -4.67 0.22 -7.50
N VAL A 92 -4.82 -0.63 -8.53
CA VAL A 92 -4.66 -0.23 -9.93
C VAL A 92 -5.69 0.82 -10.30
N LYS A 93 -6.97 0.57 -9.97
CA LYS A 93 -8.06 1.51 -10.24
C LYS A 93 -7.87 2.82 -9.48
N ILE A 94 -7.45 2.75 -8.22
CA ILE A 94 -7.17 3.95 -7.41
C ILE A 94 -6.06 4.78 -8.04
N GLN A 95 -4.96 4.16 -8.48
CA GLN A 95 -3.86 4.87 -9.12
C GLN A 95 -4.28 5.51 -10.45
N GLN A 96 -5.04 4.78 -11.28
CA GLN A 96 -5.60 5.33 -12.52
C GLN A 96 -6.48 6.56 -12.26
N ASP A 97 -7.36 6.49 -11.26
CA ASP A 97 -8.25 7.61 -10.92
C ASP A 97 -7.50 8.80 -10.31
N LEU A 98 -6.46 8.55 -9.51
CA LEU A 98 -5.59 9.61 -9.00
C LEU A 98 -4.83 10.30 -10.15
N ASN A 99 -4.28 9.52 -11.09
CA ASN A 99 -3.56 10.06 -12.24
C ASN A 99 -4.42 10.98 -13.09
N ARG A 100 -5.70 10.65 -13.30
CA ARG A 100 -6.67 11.49 -14.03
C ARG A 100 -6.87 12.87 -13.39
N ILE A 101 -6.60 13.00 -12.08
CA ILE A 101 -6.73 14.25 -11.32
C ILE A 101 -5.34 14.90 -11.13
N GLY A 102 -4.28 14.32 -11.69
CA GLY A 102 -2.90 14.79 -11.54
C GLY A 102 -2.27 14.44 -10.18
N LEU A 103 -2.80 13.43 -9.49
CA LEU A 103 -2.31 12.95 -8.20
C LEU A 103 -1.72 11.53 -8.34
N TYR A 104 -0.91 11.11 -7.38
CA TYR A 104 -0.38 9.76 -7.30
C TYR A 104 -0.40 9.24 -5.86
N LEU A 105 -0.36 7.92 -5.68
CA LEU A 105 -0.40 7.30 -4.36
C LEU A 105 1.00 7.31 -3.72
N GLU A 106 1.34 8.40 -3.04
CA GLU A 106 2.65 8.58 -2.38
C GLU A 106 2.77 7.72 -1.10
N GLY A 107 3.97 7.18 -0.83
CA GLY A 107 4.29 6.48 0.41
C GLY A 107 3.81 5.03 0.50
N TYR A 108 3.17 4.51 -0.55
CA TYR A 108 2.75 3.11 -0.62
C TYR A 108 3.71 2.29 -1.49
N LYS A 109 4.14 1.12 -0.98
CA LYS A 109 4.99 0.15 -1.69
C LYS A 109 4.24 -0.56 -2.81
N THR A 110 3.89 0.17 -3.85
CA THR A 110 3.19 -0.35 -5.01
C THR A 110 3.81 0.25 -6.26
N ASP A 111 4.80 -0.44 -6.82
CA ASP A 111 5.19 -0.26 -8.21
C ASP A 111 4.03 -0.78 -9.06
N ILE A 112 3.01 0.04 -9.28
CA ILE A 112 1.87 -0.32 -10.11
C ILE A 112 2.22 0.08 -11.54
N PRO A 113 2.44 -0.87 -12.46
CA PRO A 113 2.56 -0.53 -13.87
C PRO A 113 1.22 0.04 -14.29
N VAL A 114 1.19 1.33 -14.61
CA VAL A 114 0.03 1.96 -15.24
C VAL A 114 0.00 1.44 -16.68
N PRO A 115 -1.05 0.74 -17.13
CA PRO A 115 -1.18 0.36 -18.52
C PRO A 115 -1.17 1.62 -19.38
N ALA A 116 -0.31 1.67 -20.40
CA ALA A 116 -0.07 2.85 -21.23
C ALA A 116 -1.26 3.27 -22.11
N GLU A 117 -2.41 2.61 -21.98
CA GLU A 117 -3.52 2.66 -22.95
C GLU A 117 -4.58 3.74 -22.65
N GLU A 118 -4.45 4.49 -21.55
CA GLU A 118 -5.32 5.66 -21.25
C GLU A 118 -4.52 6.92 -20.90
N LEU A 119 -3.44 7.18 -21.63
CA LEU A 119 -2.83 8.51 -21.64
C LEU A 119 -3.56 9.32 -22.71
N ASP A 120 -4.51 10.16 -22.28
CA ASP A 120 -4.89 11.33 -23.07
C ASP A 120 -3.60 12.06 -23.44
N LEU A 121 -3.43 12.33 -24.75
CA LEU A 121 -2.18 12.72 -25.43
C LEU A 121 -1.54 14.04 -24.95
N ASP A 122 -2.06 14.66 -23.89
CA ASP A 122 -1.61 15.94 -23.36
C ASP A 122 -0.81 15.80 -22.05
N TYR A 123 -0.61 14.59 -21.51
CA TYR A 123 0.15 14.39 -20.28
C TYR A 123 1.67 14.36 -20.53
N GLN A 124 2.34 15.47 -20.22
CA GLN A 124 3.80 15.54 -20.07
C GLN A 124 4.15 15.35 -18.58
N PRO A 125 4.68 14.19 -18.13
CA PRO A 125 5.18 14.06 -16.76
C PRO A 125 6.40 14.97 -16.58
N GLN A 126 6.35 15.89 -15.62
CA GLN A 126 7.54 16.60 -15.18
C GLN A 126 8.49 15.59 -14.50
N SER A 127 9.63 15.39 -15.15
CA SER A 127 10.76 14.61 -14.66
C SER A 127 11.17 15.04 -13.26
N THR A 128 11.02 14.16 -12.27
CA THR A 128 11.68 14.31 -10.98
C THR A 128 13.16 14.00 -11.17
N VAL A 129 13.96 15.05 -11.15
CA VAL A 129 15.42 14.98 -11.01
C VAL A 129 15.72 14.39 -9.64
N ASN A 130 16.38 13.23 -9.60
CA ASN A 130 17.18 12.84 -8.45
C ASN A 130 18.63 12.73 -8.92
N GLU A 131 19.34 13.83 -8.71
CA GLU A 131 20.77 13.97 -8.89
C GLU A 131 21.48 13.13 -7.82
N GLN A 132 22.28 12.17 -8.28
CA GLN A 132 23.33 11.56 -7.46
C GLN A 132 24.41 12.62 -7.25
N ALA A 133 24.66 13.01 -6.00
CA ALA A 133 25.86 13.76 -5.64
C ALA A 133 26.68 12.93 -4.65
N ASP A 134 27.54 12.10 -5.23
CA ASP A 134 28.85 11.76 -4.69
C ASP A 134 29.67 13.06 -4.57
N THR A 135 30.23 13.37 -3.39
CA THR A 135 31.58 13.95 -3.30
C THR A 135 32.12 13.71 -1.89
N ASN A 136 33.01 12.74 -1.85
CA ASN A 136 34.00 12.51 -0.82
C ASN A 136 35.14 13.53 -1.02
N GLU A 137 35.24 14.56 -0.17
CA GLU A 137 36.44 15.39 -0.09
C GLU A 137 37.00 15.33 1.33
N GLN A 138 37.98 14.42 1.50
CA GLN A 138 38.95 14.45 2.58
C GLN A 138 39.82 15.71 2.42
N THR A 139 39.62 16.70 3.27
CA THR A 139 40.59 17.78 3.48
C THR A 139 41.48 17.42 4.67
N SER A 140 42.66 16.90 4.34
CA SER A 140 43.82 16.84 5.21
C SER A 140 44.41 18.25 5.37
N PHE A 141 44.21 18.87 6.54
CA PHE A 141 44.89 20.12 6.90
C PHE A 141 45.16 20.15 8.40
N PHE A 142 46.26 19.53 8.81
CA PHE A 142 47.00 19.92 10.01
C PHE A 142 48.47 19.97 9.60
N GLU A 143 48.99 21.20 9.57
CA GLU A 143 50.38 21.54 9.31
C GLU A 143 51.31 20.91 10.36
N GLU A 144 52.41 20.39 9.85
CA GLU A 144 53.59 19.90 10.56
C GLU A 144 54.45 21.12 10.92
N ASP A 145 54.42 21.54 12.19
CA ASP A 145 55.33 22.55 12.71
C ASP A 145 56.49 21.86 13.45
N GLN A 146 57.58 21.62 12.71
CA GLN A 146 58.90 21.31 13.28
C GLN A 146 59.99 22.04 12.50
N ALA A 147 60.72 22.93 13.18
CA ALA A 147 62.19 23.04 13.18
C ALA A 147 62.65 24.36 13.85
N PRO A 148 63.92 24.51 14.27
CA PRO A 148 64.93 23.54 14.73
C PRO A 148 65.61 23.97 16.06
N GLU A 149 66.58 23.15 16.50
CA GLU A 149 67.44 23.26 17.69
C GLU A 149 68.19 24.59 17.91
N ALA A 150 68.39 24.93 19.19
CA ALA A 150 69.65 25.47 19.75
C ALA A 150 69.71 25.22 21.27
#